data_AF-A0A0B8NP64-F1
#
_entry.id   AF-A0A0B8NP64-F1
#
_cell.length_a   1.000
_cell.length_b   1.000
_cell.length_c   1.000
_cell.angle_alpha   90.00
_cell.angle_beta   90.00
_cell.angle_gamma   90.00
#
_symmetry.space_group_name_H-M   'P 1'
#
loop_
_entity.id
_entity.type
_entity.pdbx_description
1 polymer ?
#
loop_
_entity_poly.entity_id
_entity_poly.type
_entity_poly.pdbx_seq_one_letter_code
_entity_poly.pdbx_strand_id
1 'polypeptide(L)'
;MAWLSVLVISIPLYLPKTLNALANLFENRNESGLFQYLFAELKELISPLSLAMMALLLAVTANIGMNTLVGSFEYTLKQWLEQRLHADIYISPAQSEMAKVEVALQQFPQVETVYKQFYVDENMQGLPIQLGTKDKATLEQTMVFQSQVADFWDKFYSGKVTAISEPTAVKLGLGLDDKLELDALKSELTIGAIFHDYGSPNGEVLISPELWQQEGFTSCPPALASRSPETKMTCIRPC
;
A
#
# COMPACT_ATOMS: atom_id res chain seq x y z
N MET A 1 2.15 -20.39 -15.23
CA MET A 1 0.99 -20.06 -16.09
C MET A 1 0.28 -21.30 -16.65
N ALA A 2 0.98 -22.27 -17.26
CA ALA A 2 0.34 -23.46 -17.86
C ALA A 2 -0.55 -24.27 -16.89
N TRP A 3 -0.13 -24.43 -15.62
CA TRP A 3 -0.89 -25.17 -14.61
C TRP A 3 -2.25 -24.56 -14.26
N LEU A 4 -2.38 -23.23 -14.28
CA LEU A 4 -3.64 -22.55 -14.03
C LEU A 4 -4.61 -22.77 -15.18
N SER A 5 -4.13 -22.69 -16.43
CA SER A 5 -4.95 -22.98 -17.61
C SER A 5 -5.46 -24.42 -17.61
N VAL A 6 -4.60 -25.38 -17.26
CA VAL A 6 -4.99 -26.79 -17.11
C VAL A 6 -6.07 -26.93 -16.04
N LEU A 7 -5.92 -26.27 -14.90
CA LEU A 7 -6.89 -26.33 -13.80
C LEU A 7 -8.24 -25.70 -14.17
N VAL A 8 -8.25 -24.54 -14.81
CA VAL A 8 -9.47 -23.83 -15.25
C VAL A 8 -10.26 -24.64 -16.28
N ILE A 9 -9.57 -25.35 -17.19
CA ILE A 9 -10.23 -26.22 -18.18
C ILE A 9 -10.68 -27.54 -17.54
N SER A 10 -9.89 -28.08 -16.61
CA SER A 10 -10.19 -29.37 -15.96
C SER A 10 -11.44 -29.30 -15.08
N ILE A 11 -11.65 -28.22 -14.34
CA ILE A 11 -12.78 -28.11 -13.38
C ILE A 11 -14.15 -28.28 -14.08
N PRO A 12 -14.50 -27.53 -15.14
CA PRO A 12 -15.73 -27.75 -15.90
C PRO A 12 -15.80 -29.15 -16.50
N LEU A 13 -14.69 -29.67 -17.03
CA LEU A 13 -14.65 -31.00 -17.63
C LEU A 13 -15.00 -32.11 -16.63
N TYR A 14 -14.56 -31.97 -15.37
CA TYR A 14 -14.86 -32.91 -14.29
C TYR A 14 -16.26 -32.71 -13.68
N LEU A 15 -16.89 -31.55 -13.83
CA LEU A 15 -18.21 -31.24 -13.26
C LEU A 15 -19.27 -32.33 -13.54
N PRO A 16 -19.60 -32.71 -14.80
CA PRO A 16 -20.64 -33.72 -15.04
C PRO A 16 -20.25 -35.10 -14.51
N LYS A 17 -18.95 -35.44 -14.50
CA LYS A 17 -18.46 -36.71 -13.91
C LYS A 17 -18.66 -36.72 -12.40
N THR A 18 -18.33 -35.62 -11.72
CA THR A 18 -18.52 -35.50 -10.27
C THR A 18 -19.99 -35.55 -9.89
N LEU A 19 -20.87 -34.89 -10.65
CA LEU A 19 -22.31 -34.92 -10.41
C LEU A 19 -22.92 -36.30 -10.64
N ASN A 20 -22.49 -37.02 -11.69
CA ASN A 20 -22.92 -38.40 -11.91
C ASN A 20 -22.42 -39.32 -10.78
N ALA A 21 -21.16 -39.19 -10.35
CA ALA A 21 -20.62 -39.96 -9.23
C ALA A 21 -21.38 -39.69 -7.92
N LEU A 22 -21.70 -38.43 -7.64
CA LEU A 22 -22.51 -38.04 -6.48
C LEU A 22 -23.93 -38.59 -6.58
N ALA A 23 -24.58 -38.49 -7.74
CA ALA A 23 -25.92 -39.03 -7.95
C ALA A 23 -25.97 -40.54 -7.67
N ASN A 24 -25.00 -41.32 -8.18
CA ASN A 24 -24.91 -42.77 -7.91
C ASN A 24 -24.66 -43.08 -6.41
N LEU A 25 -23.86 -42.26 -5.72
CA LEU A 25 -23.60 -42.39 -4.28
C LEU A 25 -24.86 -42.15 -3.44
N PHE A 26 -25.67 -41.17 -3.81
CA PHE A 26 -26.90 -40.84 -3.09
C PHE A 26 -28.06 -41.78 -3.45
N GLU A 27 -28.13 -42.28 -4.68
CA GLU A 27 -29.05 -43.35 -5.09
C GLU A 27 -28.86 -44.60 -4.23
N ASN A 28 -27.60 -45.02 -4.01
CA ASN A 28 -27.28 -46.20 -3.21
C ASN A 28 -27.45 -46.03 -1.68
N ARG A 29 -27.60 -44.78 -1.19
CA ARG A 29 -27.69 -44.49 0.25
C ARG A 29 -29.09 -44.17 0.74
N ASN A 30 -30.03 -43.87 -0.16
CA ASN A 30 -31.34 -43.39 0.22
C ASN A 30 -32.41 -44.46 -0.04
N GLU A 31 -33.12 -44.87 1.01
CA GLU A 31 -34.19 -45.89 0.96
C GLU A 31 -35.56 -45.30 0.57
N SER A 32 -35.67 -43.97 0.46
CA SER A 32 -36.91 -43.29 0.10
C SER A 32 -37.11 -43.27 -1.42
N GLY A 33 -38.20 -43.87 -1.90
CA GLY A 33 -38.49 -44.02 -3.33
C GLY A 33 -38.60 -42.70 -4.12
N LEU A 34 -39.03 -41.60 -3.47
CA LEU A 34 -39.07 -40.27 -4.10
C LEU A 34 -37.68 -39.72 -4.42
N PHE A 35 -36.72 -39.92 -3.51
CA PHE A 35 -35.35 -39.45 -3.73
C PHE A 35 -34.61 -40.33 -4.73
N GLN A 36 -34.85 -41.64 -4.73
CA GLN A 36 -34.31 -42.54 -5.75
C GLN A 36 -34.78 -42.13 -7.15
N TYR A 37 -36.08 -41.83 -7.30
CA TYR A 37 -36.63 -41.30 -8.56
C TYR A 37 -35.96 -39.99 -8.99
N LEU A 38 -35.81 -39.04 -8.05
CA LEU A 38 -35.15 -37.75 -8.33
C LEU A 38 -33.68 -37.91 -8.79
N PHE A 39 -32.91 -38.80 -8.15
CA PHE A 39 -31.51 -39.03 -8.53
C PHE A 39 -31.37 -39.80 -9.85
N ALA A 40 -32.29 -40.73 -10.13
CA ALA A 40 -32.36 -41.41 -11.42
C ALA A 40 -32.69 -40.45 -12.56
N GLU A 41 -33.65 -39.54 -12.36
CA GLU A 41 -34.02 -38.49 -13.33
C GLU A 41 -32.86 -37.50 -13.55
N LEU A 42 -32.20 -37.06 -12.47
CA LEU A 42 -31.00 -36.22 -12.56
C LEU A 42 -29.90 -36.88 -13.39
N LYS A 43 -29.66 -38.18 -13.20
CA LYS A 43 -28.63 -38.93 -13.93
C LYS A 43 -28.92 -38.99 -15.43
N GLU A 44 -30.19 -39.11 -15.81
CA GLU A 44 -30.62 -39.08 -17.22
C GLU A 44 -30.43 -37.69 -17.83
N LEU A 45 -30.69 -36.63 -17.07
CA LEU A 45 -30.56 -35.23 -17.51
C LEU A 45 -29.12 -34.70 -17.57
N ILE A 46 -28.19 -35.23 -16.75
CA ILE A 46 -26.78 -34.77 -16.69
C ILE A 46 -26.06 -34.94 -18.03
N SER A 47 -26.30 -36.03 -18.76
CA SER A 47 -25.62 -36.30 -20.04
C SER A 47 -25.93 -35.25 -21.12
N PRO A 48 -27.20 -34.98 -21.47
CA PRO A 48 -27.54 -33.96 -22.47
C PRO A 48 -27.22 -32.52 -22.02
N LEU A 49 -27.24 -32.22 -20.72
CA LEU A 49 -26.96 -30.87 -20.21
C LEU A 49 -25.47 -30.60 -19.92
N SER A 50 -24.61 -31.60 -20.02
CA SER A 50 -23.19 -31.50 -19.65
C SER A 50 -22.47 -30.30 -20.28
N LEU A 51 -22.64 -30.07 -21.59
CA LEU A 51 -22.01 -28.94 -22.30
C LEU A 51 -22.50 -27.58 -21.77
N ALA A 52 -23.80 -27.45 -21.52
CA ALA A 52 -24.38 -26.22 -20.98
C ALA A 52 -23.88 -25.94 -19.56
N MET A 53 -23.73 -26.98 -18.74
CA MET A 53 -23.21 -26.86 -17.38
C MET A 53 -21.72 -26.46 -17.36
N MET A 54 -20.92 -27.03 -18.27
CA MET A 54 -19.52 -26.63 -18.44
C MET A 54 -19.41 -25.15 -18.84
N ALA A 55 -20.19 -24.72 -19.82
CA ALA A 55 -20.20 -23.34 -20.30
C ALA A 55 -20.65 -22.37 -19.20
N LEU A 56 -21.69 -22.73 -18.44
CA LEU A 56 -22.18 -21.92 -17.32
C LEU A 56 -21.11 -21.80 -16.23
N LEU A 57 -20.46 -22.90 -15.85
CA LEU A 57 -19.41 -22.86 -14.82
C LEU A 57 -18.22 -22.01 -15.26
N LEU A 58 -17.81 -22.11 -16.54
CA LEU A 58 -16.77 -21.26 -17.12
C LEU A 58 -17.17 -19.77 -17.06
N ALA A 59 -18.39 -19.44 -17.44
CA ALA A 59 -18.89 -18.06 -17.42
C ALA A 59 -18.90 -17.48 -15.99
N VAL A 60 -19.40 -18.23 -15.01
CA VAL A 60 -19.42 -17.83 -13.60
C VAL A 60 -18.00 -17.66 -13.06
N THR A 61 -17.10 -18.60 -13.36
CA THR A 61 -15.70 -18.54 -12.91
C THR A 61 -14.99 -17.33 -13.50
N ALA A 62 -15.19 -17.04 -14.79
CA ALA A 62 -14.60 -15.87 -15.44
C ALA A 62 -15.10 -14.56 -14.83
N ASN A 63 -16.41 -14.46 -14.57
CA ASN A 63 -16.99 -13.28 -13.94
C ASN A 63 -16.46 -13.05 -12.51
N ILE A 64 -16.40 -14.11 -11.68
CA ILE A 64 -15.84 -14.02 -10.33
C ILE A 64 -14.35 -13.66 -10.38
N GLY A 65 -13.58 -14.30 -11.26
CA GLY A 65 -12.16 -14.03 -11.42
C GLY A 65 -11.86 -12.58 -11.81
N MET A 66 -12.62 -12.03 -12.76
CA MET A 66 -12.48 -10.63 -13.19
C MET A 66 -12.80 -9.67 -12.03
N ASN A 67 -13.93 -9.86 -11.35
CA ASN A 67 -14.32 -8.99 -10.23
C ASN A 67 -13.31 -9.03 -9.08
N THR A 68 -12.78 -10.22 -8.77
CA THR A 68 -11.78 -10.38 -7.71
C THR A 68 -10.48 -9.67 -8.07
N LEU A 69 -10.03 -9.81 -9.33
CA LEU A 69 -8.80 -9.16 -9.80
C LEU A 69 -8.93 -7.64 -9.73
N VAL A 70 -10.01 -7.08 -10.30
CA VAL A 70 -10.25 -5.63 -10.31
C VAL A 70 -10.38 -5.09 -8.88
N GLY A 71 -11.16 -5.78 -8.02
CA GLY A 71 -11.33 -5.37 -6.63
C GLY A 71 -10.03 -5.40 -5.84
N SER A 72 -9.18 -6.42 -6.04
CA SER A 72 -7.87 -6.49 -5.37
C SER A 72 -6.91 -5.38 -5.80
N PHE A 73 -6.90 -5.05 -7.09
CA PHE A 73 -6.09 -3.96 -7.62
C PHE A 73 -6.58 -2.61 -7.10
N GLU A 74 -7.89 -2.35 -7.16
CA GLU A 74 -8.48 -1.11 -6.65
C GLU A 74 -8.19 -0.92 -5.16
N TYR A 75 -8.37 -1.98 -4.36
CA TYR A 75 -8.06 -1.94 -2.93
C TYR A 75 -6.59 -1.61 -2.68
N THR A 76 -5.69 -2.32 -3.36
CA THR A 76 -4.24 -2.10 -3.20
C THR A 76 -3.83 -0.70 -3.65
N LEU A 77 -4.38 -0.22 -4.77
CA LEU A 77 -4.10 1.12 -5.27
C LEU A 77 -4.63 2.21 -4.33
N LYS A 78 -5.83 2.05 -3.77
CA LYS A 78 -6.40 2.98 -2.78
C LYS A 78 -5.53 3.06 -1.54
N GLN A 79 -5.14 1.90 -0.99
CA GLN A 79 -4.25 1.85 0.17
C GLN A 79 -2.90 2.51 -0.11
N TRP A 80 -2.32 2.28 -1.30
CA TRP A 80 -1.08 2.93 -1.72
C TRP A 80 -1.25 4.46 -1.86
N LEU A 81 -2.37 4.92 -2.44
CA LEU A 81 -2.66 6.35 -2.59
C LEU A 81 -2.90 7.04 -1.24
N GLU A 82 -3.63 6.42 -0.32
CA GLU A 82 -3.88 6.95 1.02
C GLU A 82 -2.58 7.16 1.81
N GLN A 83 -1.61 6.25 1.65
CA GLN A 83 -0.28 6.39 2.26
C GLN A 83 0.53 7.51 1.61
N ARG A 84 0.43 7.69 0.28
CA ARG A 84 1.21 8.69 -0.45
C ARG A 84 0.63 10.10 -0.35
N LEU A 85 -0.69 10.24 -0.32
CA LEU A 85 -1.44 11.50 -0.38
C LEU A 85 -2.05 11.84 0.99
N HIS A 86 -1.21 12.22 1.95
CA HIS A 86 -1.67 12.64 3.29
C HIS A 86 -2.27 14.06 3.34
N ALA A 87 -1.99 14.88 2.33
CA ALA A 87 -2.50 16.23 2.20
C ALA A 87 -3.54 16.32 1.07
N ASP A 88 -4.52 17.19 1.25
CA ASP A 88 -5.60 17.39 0.28
C ASP A 88 -5.09 18.15 -0.96
N ILE A 89 -4.15 19.09 -0.76
CA ILE A 89 -3.59 19.92 -1.83
C ILE A 89 -2.08 20.03 -1.68
N TYR A 90 -1.36 19.83 -2.78
CA TYR A 90 0.08 20.08 -2.91
C TYR A 90 0.30 21.34 -3.76
N ILE A 91 1.08 22.28 -3.24
CA ILE A 91 1.30 23.60 -3.85
C ILE A 91 2.81 23.83 -3.96
N SER A 92 3.30 24.05 -5.18
CA SER A 92 4.71 24.34 -5.47
C SER A 92 4.82 25.72 -6.13
N PRO A 93 4.70 26.83 -5.37
CA PRO A 93 4.83 28.16 -5.91
C PRO A 93 6.31 28.49 -6.17
N ALA A 94 6.57 29.58 -6.91
CA ALA A 94 7.93 30.06 -7.10
C ALA A 94 8.60 30.41 -5.75
N GLN A 95 9.91 30.17 -5.64
CA GLN A 95 10.65 30.32 -4.38
C GLN A 95 10.55 31.74 -3.77
N SER A 96 10.41 32.78 -4.60
CA SER A 96 10.21 34.16 -4.15
C SER A 96 8.85 34.43 -3.51
N GLU A 97 7.83 33.63 -3.83
CA GLU A 97 6.45 33.78 -3.35
C GLU A 97 6.08 32.77 -2.26
N MET A 98 6.94 31.78 -1.99
CA MET A 98 6.72 30.72 -1.00
C MET A 98 6.25 31.24 0.36
N ALA A 99 6.96 32.22 0.93
CA ALA A 99 6.62 32.78 2.23
C ALA A 99 5.24 33.47 2.24
N LYS A 100 4.87 34.15 1.15
CA LYS A 100 3.57 34.83 1.05
C LYS A 100 2.43 33.83 0.91
N VAL A 101 2.63 32.80 0.08
CA VAL A 101 1.66 31.73 -0.12
C VAL A 101 1.45 30.96 1.18
N GLU A 102 2.52 30.68 1.93
CA GLU A 102 2.43 30.04 3.24
C GLU A 102 1.54 30.83 4.21
N VAL A 103 1.80 32.14 4.35
CA VAL A 103 1.00 33.01 5.23
C VAL A 103 -0.46 33.09 4.76
N ALA A 104 -0.69 33.18 3.45
CA ALA A 104 -2.04 33.21 2.89
C ALA A 104 -2.81 31.90 3.15
N LEU A 105 -2.14 30.75 3.08
CA LEU A 105 -2.74 29.44 3.38
C LEU A 105 -3.07 29.29 4.86
N GLN A 106 -2.20 29.76 5.76
CA GLN A 106 -2.45 29.73 7.21
C GLN A 106 -3.63 30.65 7.62
N GLN A 107 -3.89 31.71 6.85
CA GLN A 107 -5.02 32.62 7.08
C GLN A 107 -6.33 32.11 6.46
N PHE A 108 -6.28 31.06 5.64
CA PHE A 108 -7.46 30.56 4.94
C PHE A 108 -8.32 29.74 5.91
N PRO A 109 -9.60 30.10 6.12
CA PRO A 109 -10.44 29.48 7.16
C PRO A 109 -10.78 28.00 6.91
N GLN A 110 -10.55 27.50 5.69
CA GLN A 110 -10.76 26.11 5.29
C GLN A 110 -9.48 25.27 5.33
N VAL A 111 -8.35 25.84 5.76
CA VAL A 111 -7.07 25.12 5.90
C VAL A 111 -6.83 24.88 7.38
N GLU A 112 -6.80 23.62 7.79
CA GLU A 112 -6.53 23.21 9.16
C GLU A 112 -5.04 23.21 9.45
N THR A 113 -4.22 22.69 8.53
CA THR A 113 -2.78 22.56 8.71
C THR A 113 -2.04 22.73 7.39
N VAL A 114 -0.91 23.43 7.44
CA VAL A 114 0.05 23.55 6.34
C VAL A 114 1.28 22.72 6.68
N TYR A 115 1.49 21.65 5.93
CA TYR A 115 2.61 20.73 6.04
C TYR A 115 3.80 21.23 5.23
N LYS A 116 5.00 20.97 5.76
CA LYS A 116 6.27 21.38 5.15
C LYS A 116 7.16 20.18 5.02
N GLN A 117 7.81 20.08 3.86
CA GLN A 117 8.76 19.03 3.57
C GLN A 117 10.02 19.68 3.03
N PHE A 118 11.18 19.23 3.51
CA PHE A 118 12.48 19.73 3.12
C PHE A 118 13.33 18.55 2.66
N TYR A 119 14.04 18.74 1.56
CA TYR A 119 14.87 17.72 0.94
C TYR A 119 16.14 18.36 0.38
N VAL A 120 17.24 17.64 0.51
CA VAL A 120 18.50 17.88 -0.18
C VAL A 120 18.96 16.57 -0.80
N ASP A 121 19.44 16.63 -2.04
CA ASP A 121 20.03 15.47 -2.68
C ASP A 121 21.43 15.22 -2.11
N GLU A 122 21.69 13.97 -1.77
CA GLU A 122 22.97 13.51 -1.23
C GLU A 122 23.40 12.22 -1.93
N ASN A 123 24.65 11.81 -1.72
CA ASN A 123 25.17 10.56 -2.19
C ASN A 123 25.85 9.82 -1.04
N MET A 124 25.39 8.61 -0.76
CA MET A 124 25.96 7.76 0.27
C MET A 124 26.55 6.51 -0.38
N GLN A 125 27.87 6.34 -0.30
CA GLN A 125 28.58 5.18 -0.85
C GLN A 125 28.27 4.88 -2.33
N GLY A 126 28.02 5.91 -3.14
CA GLY A 126 27.67 5.79 -4.56
C GLY A 126 26.18 5.64 -4.84
N LEU A 127 25.33 5.57 -3.81
CA LEU A 127 23.87 5.54 -3.92
C LEU A 127 23.31 6.97 -3.83
N PRO A 128 22.56 7.47 -4.84
CA PRO A 128 21.81 8.71 -4.70
C PRO A 128 20.70 8.54 -3.66
N ILE A 129 20.72 9.38 -2.64
CA ILE A 129 19.71 9.42 -1.58
C ILE A 129 19.18 10.84 -1.41
N GLN A 130 17.97 10.95 -0.86
CA GLN A 130 17.40 12.23 -0.47
C GLN A 130 17.41 12.33 1.05
N LEU A 131 18.19 13.27 1.58
CA LEU A 131 18.16 13.61 2.98
C LEU A 131 17.07 14.65 3.20
N GLY A 132 16.14 14.39 4.11
CA GLY A 132 14.99 15.25 4.32
C GLY A 132 14.49 15.32 5.75
N THR A 133 13.58 16.26 5.97
CA THR A 133 12.73 16.31 7.16
C THR A 133 11.31 16.71 6.75
N LYS A 134 10.34 16.24 7.51
CA LYS A 134 8.92 16.62 7.38
C LYS A 134 8.43 17.11 8.72
N ASP A 135 7.28 17.75 8.77
CA ASP A 135 6.66 18.12 10.05
C ASP A 135 6.25 16.87 10.86
N LYS A 136 6.12 17.06 12.18
CA LYS A 136 5.80 15.98 13.13
C LYS A 136 4.53 15.21 12.76
N ALA A 137 3.46 15.93 12.43
CA ALA A 137 2.17 15.31 12.11
C ALA A 137 2.26 14.46 10.84
N THR A 138 2.95 14.95 9.81
CA THR A 138 3.21 14.20 8.58
C THR A 138 4.04 12.95 8.85
N LEU A 139 5.14 13.06 9.61
CA LEU A 139 5.99 11.91 9.92
C LEU A 139 5.20 10.81 10.64
N GLU A 140 4.49 11.15 11.71
CA GLU A 140 3.75 10.17 12.51
C GLU A 140 2.56 9.55 11.77
N GLN A 141 1.92 10.29 10.84
CA GLN A 141 0.75 9.79 10.10
C GLN A 141 1.12 8.97 8.86
N THR A 142 2.25 9.25 8.22
CA THR A 142 2.61 8.66 6.92
C THR A 142 3.68 7.57 7.00
N MET A 143 4.46 7.53 8.08
CA MET A 143 5.56 6.58 8.20
C MET A 143 5.03 5.18 8.52
N VAL A 144 5.14 4.27 7.55
CA VAL A 144 4.86 2.85 7.73
C VAL A 144 6.15 2.12 8.05
N PHE A 145 6.32 1.73 9.30
CA PHE A 145 7.52 1.03 9.77
C PHE A 145 7.59 -0.39 9.22
N GLN A 146 8.71 -0.72 8.59
CA GLN A 146 9.15 -2.09 8.39
C GLN A 146 9.77 -2.64 9.68
N SER A 147 10.64 -1.84 10.32
CA SER A 147 11.26 -2.14 11.60
C SER A 147 11.60 -0.85 12.35
N GLN A 148 11.57 -0.89 13.68
CA GLN A 148 11.86 0.29 14.52
C GLN A 148 12.40 -0.13 15.88
N VAL A 149 13.19 0.75 16.50
CA VAL A 149 13.60 0.62 17.90
C VAL A 149 12.47 1.02 18.85
N ALA A 150 12.55 0.56 20.10
CA ALA A 150 11.66 1.05 21.16
C ALA A 150 11.82 2.56 21.36
N ASP A 151 10.69 3.24 21.55
CA ASP A 151 10.58 4.69 21.72
C ASP A 151 11.21 5.49 20.57
N PHE A 152 11.03 4.99 19.33
CA PHE A 152 11.61 5.59 18.13
C PHE A 152 11.34 7.09 18.03
N TRP A 153 10.07 7.53 18.16
CA TRP A 153 9.71 8.95 18.01
C TRP A 153 10.42 9.85 19.01
N ASP A 154 10.49 9.46 20.28
CA ASP A 154 11.16 10.25 21.32
C ASP A 154 12.67 10.37 21.03
N LYS A 155 13.30 9.27 20.61
CA LYS A 155 14.72 9.26 20.22
C LYS A 155 14.94 10.07 18.94
N PHE A 156 14.04 9.97 17.98
CA PHE A 156 14.10 10.65 16.69
C PHE A 156 14.04 12.16 16.89
N TYR A 157 13.03 12.68 17.59
CA TYR A 157 12.90 14.11 17.89
C TYR A 157 13.97 14.63 18.85
N SER A 158 14.65 13.77 19.60
CA SER A 158 15.85 14.17 20.37
C SER A 158 17.12 14.30 19.51
N GLY A 159 17.05 14.03 18.20
CA GLY A 159 18.16 14.12 17.26
C GLY A 159 19.18 12.98 17.37
N LYS A 160 18.85 11.89 18.07
CA LYS A 160 19.78 10.76 18.32
C LYS A 160 19.70 9.66 17.27
N VAL A 161 18.54 9.50 16.64
CA VAL A 161 18.31 8.45 15.65
C VAL A 161 17.69 9.02 14.38
N THR A 162 17.91 8.32 13.28
CA THR A 162 17.39 8.63 11.95
C THR A 162 16.49 7.52 11.43
N ALA A 163 15.63 7.82 10.47
CA ALA A 163 14.84 6.83 9.76
C ALA A 163 15.35 6.68 8.33
N ILE A 164 15.52 5.46 7.85
CA ILE A 164 15.94 5.21 6.47
C ILE A 164 14.87 4.44 5.70
N SER A 165 14.80 4.66 4.39
CA SER A 165 13.89 3.89 3.55
C SER A 165 14.39 2.46 3.35
N GLU A 166 13.46 1.54 3.11
CA GLU A 166 13.76 0.13 2.78
C GLU A 166 14.78 -0.01 1.63
N PRO A 167 14.69 0.71 0.49
CA PRO A 167 15.72 0.66 -0.54
C PRO A 167 17.11 1.05 -0.04
N THR A 168 17.21 2.01 0.88
CA THR A 168 18.48 2.43 1.48
C THR A 168 19.06 1.32 2.34
N ALA A 169 18.24 0.74 3.22
CA ALA A 169 18.63 -0.38 4.09
C ALA A 169 19.11 -1.58 3.26
N VAL A 170 18.36 -1.96 2.22
CA VAL A 170 18.65 -3.13 1.39
C VAL A 170 19.91 -2.91 0.54
N LYS A 171 20.07 -1.75 -0.11
CA LYS A 171 21.20 -1.52 -1.02
C LYS A 171 22.52 -1.30 -0.29
N LEU A 172 22.48 -0.67 0.89
CA LEU A 172 23.67 -0.41 1.70
C LEU A 172 23.93 -1.49 2.76
N GLY A 173 23.01 -2.46 2.92
CA GLY A 173 23.14 -3.54 3.90
C GLY A 173 23.04 -3.07 5.35
N LEU A 174 22.26 -2.03 5.60
CA LEU A 174 22.12 -1.38 6.91
C LEU A 174 20.90 -1.91 7.68
N GLY A 175 21.06 -2.09 8.99
CA GLY A 175 20.03 -2.50 9.94
C GLY A 175 19.71 -1.45 10.99
N LEU A 176 18.86 -1.84 11.95
CA LEU A 176 18.64 -1.03 13.15
C LEU A 176 19.91 -0.99 14.01
N ASP A 177 20.10 0.11 14.73
CA ASP A 177 21.27 0.40 15.58
C ASP A 177 22.62 0.53 14.85
N ASP A 178 22.64 0.38 13.53
CA ASP A 178 23.80 0.68 12.71
C ASP A 178 24.05 2.19 12.64
N LYS A 179 25.32 2.56 12.48
CA LYS A 179 25.74 3.95 12.33
C LYS A 179 25.55 4.41 10.89
N LEU A 180 25.02 5.63 10.75
CA LEU A 180 24.87 6.33 9.49
C LEU A 180 25.82 7.53 9.49
N GLU A 181 26.77 7.51 8.57
CA GLU A 181 27.65 8.63 8.26
C GLU A 181 27.21 9.25 6.93
N LEU A 182 26.86 10.53 6.97
CA LEU A 182 26.42 11.32 5.82
C LEU A 182 27.32 12.55 5.72
N ASP A 183 27.85 12.84 4.53
CA ASP A 183 28.78 13.96 4.30
C ASP A 183 28.11 15.30 4.60
N ALA A 184 26.78 15.36 4.40
CA ALA A 184 25.98 16.54 4.67
C ALA A 184 25.77 16.81 6.18
N LEU A 185 25.98 15.81 7.04
CA LEU A 185 25.77 15.91 8.48
C LEU A 185 27.11 15.91 9.22
N LYS A 186 27.28 16.81 10.19
CA LYS A 186 28.48 16.83 11.02
C LYS A 186 28.46 15.78 12.13
N SER A 187 27.30 15.19 12.38
CA SER A 187 27.01 14.33 13.52
C SER A 187 26.78 12.88 13.06
N GLU A 188 27.42 11.92 13.72
CA GLU A 188 27.10 10.50 13.52
C GLU A 188 25.68 10.22 14.04
N LEU A 189 24.83 9.63 13.20
CA LEU A 189 23.48 9.20 13.58
C LEU A 189 23.40 7.69 13.65
N THR A 190 22.46 7.19 14.46
CA THR A 190 22.14 5.76 14.53
C THR A 190 20.80 5.49 13.85
N ILE A 191 20.67 4.39 13.14
CA ILE A 191 19.44 4.03 12.45
C ILE A 191 18.42 3.53 13.49
N GLY A 192 17.38 4.33 13.70
CA GLY A 192 16.30 4.03 14.65
C GLY A 192 15.10 3.35 14.01
N ALA A 193 14.93 3.50 12.69
CA ALA A 193 13.82 2.90 11.97
C ALA A 193 14.15 2.66 10.50
N ILE A 194 13.52 1.63 9.95
CA ILE A 194 13.44 1.36 8.52
C ILE A 194 11.96 1.46 8.14
N PHE A 195 11.62 2.32 7.19
CA PHE A 195 10.25 2.51 6.71
C PHE A 195 10.09 2.04 5.27
N HIS A 196 8.88 1.61 4.91
CA HIS A 196 8.58 1.21 3.55
C HIS A 196 8.49 2.43 2.62
N ASP A 197 9.22 2.38 1.52
CA ASP A 197 9.18 3.38 0.45
C ASP A 197 8.69 2.73 -0.85
N TYR A 198 7.36 2.75 -1.01
CA TYR A 198 6.69 2.18 -2.16
C TYR A 198 6.71 3.15 -3.36
N GLY A 199 7.88 3.42 -3.94
CA GLY A 199 7.95 4.09 -5.24
C GLY A 199 9.20 4.87 -5.58
N SER A 200 10.11 5.14 -4.63
CA SER A 200 11.38 5.80 -4.98
C SER A 200 12.45 4.77 -5.39
N PRO A 201 13.08 4.90 -6.58
CA PRO A 201 14.28 4.13 -6.88
C PRO A 201 15.48 4.61 -6.06
N ASN A 202 15.43 5.84 -5.55
CA ASN A 202 16.49 6.47 -4.75
C ASN A 202 16.25 6.19 -3.27
N GLY A 203 17.31 6.21 -2.46
CA GLY A 203 17.16 6.12 -1.01
C GLY A 203 16.55 7.39 -0.42
N GLU A 204 15.93 7.28 0.75
CA GLU A 204 15.47 8.43 1.54
C GLU A 204 15.99 8.25 2.97
N VAL A 205 16.54 9.32 3.53
CA VAL A 205 16.94 9.40 4.93
C VAL A 205 16.19 10.57 5.54
N LEU A 206 15.45 10.31 6.62
CA LEU A 206 14.68 11.31 7.33
C LEU A 206 15.34 11.59 8.68
N ILE A 207 15.60 12.87 8.94
CA ILE A 207 16.09 13.36 10.23
C ILE A 207 15.05 14.24 10.91
N SER A 208 15.22 14.49 12.22
CA SER A 208 14.31 15.36 12.96
C SER A 208 14.35 16.81 12.46
N PRO A 209 13.21 17.54 12.52
CA PRO A 209 13.15 18.96 12.21
C PRO A 209 14.16 19.81 12.99
N GLU A 210 14.41 19.45 14.25
CA GLU A 210 15.35 20.14 15.13
C GLU A 210 16.79 19.98 14.63
N LEU A 211 17.20 18.75 14.31
CA LEU A 211 18.52 18.46 13.74
C LEU A 211 18.72 19.15 12.38
N TRP A 212 17.68 19.16 11.53
CA TRP A 212 17.71 19.85 10.24
C TRP A 212 18.04 21.34 10.39
N GLN A 213 17.44 22.01 11.38
CA GLN A 213 17.72 23.42 11.66
C GLN A 213 19.12 23.63 12.26
N GLN A 214 19.57 22.73 13.13
CA GLN A 214 20.89 22.82 13.77
C GLN A 214 22.05 22.70 12.79
N GLU A 215 21.91 21.83 11.80
CA GLU A 215 22.94 21.61 10.76
C GLU A 215 22.93 22.73 9.68
N GLY A 216 21.96 23.66 9.76
CA GLY A 216 21.92 24.86 8.92
C GLY A 216 21.39 24.62 7.50
N PHE A 217 20.62 23.55 7.30
CA PHE A 217 19.97 23.29 6.02
C PHE A 217 18.91 24.36 5.68
N THR A 218 18.52 24.42 4.40
CA THR A 218 17.60 25.45 3.90
C THR A 218 16.31 25.53 4.70
N SER A 219 15.89 26.75 5.01
CA SER A 219 14.61 27.06 5.66
C SER A 219 13.46 27.24 4.67
N CYS A 220 13.73 27.20 3.37
CA CYS A 220 12.72 27.32 2.33
C CYS A 220 12.40 25.94 1.76
N PRO A 221 11.18 25.41 1.97
CA PRO A 221 10.82 24.11 1.43
C PRO A 221 10.65 24.20 -0.11
N PRO A 222 10.87 23.12 -0.87
CA PRO A 222 10.57 23.08 -2.30
C PRO A 222 9.06 23.01 -2.61
N ALA A 223 8.23 22.55 -1.66
CA ALA A 223 6.78 22.43 -1.80
C ALA A 223 6.06 22.60 -0.46
N LEU A 224 4.80 23.04 -0.52
CA LEU A 224 3.88 23.10 0.61
C LEU A 224 2.72 22.13 0.37
N ALA A 225 2.16 21.62 1.45
CA ALA A 225 0.98 20.76 1.42
C ALA A 225 -0.05 21.27 2.43
N SER A 226 -1.35 21.16 2.15
CA SER A 226 -2.40 21.60 3.07
C SER A 226 -3.53 20.58 3.23
N ARG A 227 -4.19 20.58 4.39
CA ARG A 227 -5.36 19.75 4.71
C ARG A 227 -6.54 20.63 5.16
N SER A 228 -7.75 20.25 4.75
CA SER A 228 -9.04 20.83 5.10
C SER A 228 -9.75 20.01 6.19
N PRO A 229 -10.50 20.65 7.11
CA PRO A 229 -11.18 19.97 8.21
C PRO A 229 -12.33 19.05 7.78
N GLU A 230 -12.86 19.17 6.55
CA GLU A 230 -13.99 18.35 6.08
C GLU A 230 -13.58 16.97 5.53
N THR A 231 -12.29 16.69 5.37
CA THR A 231 -11.80 15.46 4.71
C THR A 231 -11.52 14.33 5.71
N LYS A 232 -12.35 14.13 6.74
CA LYS A 232 -12.50 12.77 7.30
C LYS A 232 -13.26 11.98 6.27
N MET A 233 -12.52 11.28 5.41
CA MET A 233 -13.00 10.36 4.38
C MET A 233 -14.32 9.73 4.79
N THR A 234 -15.41 10.32 4.30
CA THR A 234 -16.71 9.67 4.37
C THR A 234 -16.55 8.48 3.45
N CYS A 235 -16.42 7.29 4.03
CA CYS A 235 -16.59 6.03 3.32
C CYS A 235 -17.94 6.11 2.60
N ILE A 236 -17.93 6.52 1.34
CA ILE A 236 -19.07 6.41 0.45
C ILE A 236 -19.23 4.91 0.23
N ARG A 237 -20.06 4.28 1.07
CA ARG A 237 -20.62 2.97 0.77
C ARG A 237 -21.35 3.11 -0.56
N PRO A 238 -21.04 2.31 -1.59
CA PRO A 238 -21.91 2.25 -2.75
C PRO A 238 -23.25 1.67 -2.28
N CYS A 239 -24.33 2.40 -2.60
CA CYS A 239 -25.69 1.85 -2.60
C CYS A 239 -25.81 0.73 -3.63
#